data_AF-A0A7Z7NC82-F1
#
_entry.id   AF-A0A7Z7NC82-F1
#
_cell.length_a   1.000
_cell.length_b   1.000
_cell.length_c   1.000
_cell.angle_alpha   90.00
_cell.angle_beta   90.00
_cell.angle_gamma   90.00
#
_symmetry.space_group_name_H-M   'P 1'
#
loop_
_entity.id
_entity.type
_entity.pdbx_description
1 polymer ?
#
loop_
_entity_poly.entity_id
_entity_poly.type
_entity_poly.pdbx_seq_one_letter_code
_entity_poly.pdbx_strand_id
1 'polypeptide(L)'
;MTPGATQETVDGMSLGKIGRIIEAMRHERYRFHPVRRVYIPKKNGKTRPLGLPTWSDKLVGEVVRLLLEAYYEPTFSDRSHGFRPGRGCHTASRVGAFLARNVYPRNVNEVFSQSRRLFRSL
;
A
#
# COMPACT_ATOMS: atom_id res chain seq x y z
N MET A 1 9.61 -10.05 -14.70
CA MET A 1 8.54 -9.26 -14.05
C MET A 1 7.64 -8.64 -15.11
N THR A 2 6.33 -8.46 -14.86
CA THR A 2 5.42 -7.84 -15.84
C THR A 2 5.72 -6.34 -15.99
N PRO A 3 5.98 -5.83 -17.21
CA PRO A 3 6.29 -4.43 -17.43
C PRO A 3 5.10 -3.51 -17.09
N GLY A 4 5.41 -2.28 -16.69
CA GLY A 4 4.43 -1.24 -16.38
C GLY A 4 3.87 -0.59 -17.65
N ALA A 5 3.72 0.73 -17.63
CA ALA A 5 3.44 1.51 -18.84
C ALA A 5 4.66 1.61 -19.78
N THR A 6 5.87 1.48 -19.23
CA THR A 6 7.12 1.38 -19.99
C THR A 6 7.60 -0.07 -20.04
N GLN A 7 8.49 -0.40 -20.99
CA GLN A 7 9.17 -1.71 -21.08
C GLN A 7 10.21 -1.93 -19.97
N GLU A 8 10.35 -0.96 -19.05
CA GLU A 8 11.30 -1.06 -17.95
C GLU A 8 10.94 -2.22 -17.00
N THR A 9 11.95 -3.02 -16.69
CA THR A 9 11.88 -4.14 -15.75
C THR A 9 12.98 -3.98 -14.69
N VAL A 10 12.90 -4.75 -13.60
CA VAL A 10 13.91 -4.84 -12.52
C VAL A 10 15.34 -4.86 -13.05
N ASP A 11 15.59 -5.66 -14.08
CA ASP A 11 16.92 -5.93 -14.62
C ASP A 11 17.53 -4.71 -15.34
N GLY A 12 16.70 -3.74 -15.72
CA GLY A 12 17.12 -2.49 -16.34
C GLY A 12 17.54 -1.41 -15.35
N MET A 13 17.58 -1.70 -14.06
CA MET A 13 17.97 -0.75 -13.02
C MET A 13 19.49 -0.70 -12.87
N SER A 14 20.04 0.51 -12.79
CA SER A 14 21.47 0.74 -12.59
C SER A 14 21.70 1.87 -11.58
N LEU A 15 22.88 1.90 -10.96
CA LEU A 15 23.26 2.97 -10.02
C LEU A 15 23.15 4.36 -10.67
N GLY A 16 23.55 4.50 -11.94
CA GLY A 16 23.40 5.76 -12.68
C GLY A 16 21.94 6.16 -12.89
N LYS A 17 21.03 5.20 -13.06
CA LYS A 17 19.60 5.49 -13.13
C LYS A 17 19.03 5.91 -11.77
N ILE A 18 19.42 5.21 -10.70
CA ILE A 18 19.05 5.58 -9.33
C ILE A 18 19.53 6.98 -9.00
N GLY A 19 20.78 7.33 -9.34
CA GLY A 19 21.34 8.67 -9.17
C GLY A 19 20.51 9.75 -9.88
N ARG A 20 20.08 9.49 -11.12
CA ARG A 20 19.19 10.41 -11.85
C ARG A 20 17.82 10.58 -11.18
N ILE A 21 17.25 9.50 -10.64
CA ILE A 21 15.99 9.56 -9.91
C ILE A 21 16.16 10.40 -8.63
N ILE A 22 17.23 10.16 -7.87
CA ILE A 22 17.56 10.92 -6.66
C ILE A 22 17.67 12.41 -6.97
N GLU A 23 18.42 12.77 -8.02
CA GLU A 23 18.62 14.16 -8.40
C GLU A 23 17.31 14.82 -8.84
N ALA A 24 16.49 14.11 -9.63
CA ALA A 24 15.17 14.58 -10.03
C ALA A 24 14.25 14.79 -8.81
N MET A 25 14.29 13.91 -7.81
CA MET A 25 13.52 14.04 -6.58
C MET A 25 14.02 15.21 -5.72
N ARG A 26 15.33 15.37 -5.55
CA ARG A 26 15.94 16.49 -4.79
C ARG A 26 15.57 17.86 -5.34
N HIS A 27 15.41 17.95 -6.65
CA HIS A 27 15.01 19.19 -7.33
C HIS A 27 13.52 19.28 -7.66
N GLU A 28 12.68 18.38 -7.11
CA GLU A 28 11.22 18.37 -7.35
C GLU A 28 10.83 18.25 -8.83
N ARG A 29 11.71 17.69 -9.65
CA ARG A 29 11.53 17.49 -11.10
C ARG A 29 11.00 16.10 -11.45
N TYR A 30 10.92 15.19 -10.47
CA TYR A 30 10.41 13.84 -10.72
C TYR A 30 8.91 13.88 -11.06
N ARG A 31 8.54 13.29 -12.19
CA ARG A 31 7.15 13.18 -12.65
C ARG A 31 6.79 11.70 -12.80
N PHE A 32 5.72 11.30 -12.11
CA PHE A 32 5.18 9.95 -12.22
C PHE A 32 4.63 9.67 -13.61
N HIS A 33 4.85 8.46 -14.11
CA HIS A 33 4.32 8.05 -15.40
C HIS A 33 2.86 7.59 -15.28
N PRO A 34 2.08 7.68 -16.36
CA PRO A 34 0.75 7.08 -16.42
C PRO A 34 0.79 5.58 -16.08
N VAL A 35 -0.21 5.12 -15.35
CA VAL A 35 -0.30 3.72 -14.89
C VAL A 35 -0.98 2.85 -15.95
N ARG A 36 -0.40 1.69 -16.29
CA ARG A 36 -1.01 0.74 -17.24
C ARG A 36 -2.14 -0.03 -16.58
N ARG A 37 -3.34 -0.02 -17.15
CA ARG A 37 -4.49 -0.81 -16.64
C ARG A 37 -4.46 -2.24 -17.16
N VAL A 38 -4.62 -3.20 -16.26
CA VAL A 38 -4.82 -4.63 -16.56
C VAL A 38 -6.07 -5.12 -15.84
N TYR A 39 -6.89 -5.92 -16.50
CA TYR A 39 -8.15 -6.44 -15.93
C TYR A 39 -7.97 -7.89 -15.50
N ILE A 40 -8.17 -8.17 -14.22
CA ILE A 40 -8.10 -9.52 -13.64
C ILE A 40 -9.52 -10.02 -13.40
N PRO A 41 -9.91 -11.21 -13.91
CA PRO A 41 -11.24 -11.75 -13.69
C PRO A 41 -11.44 -12.14 -12.22
N LYS A 42 -12.65 -11.89 -11.70
CA LYS A 42 -13.12 -12.42 -10.42
C LYS A 42 -13.86 -13.74 -10.66
N LYS A 43 -14.02 -14.53 -9.59
CA LYS A 43 -14.87 -15.74 -9.57
C LYS A 43 -16.34 -15.46 -9.94
N ASN A 44 -16.82 -14.23 -9.75
CA ASN A 44 -18.21 -13.82 -9.99
C ASN A 44 -18.43 -13.16 -11.37
N GLY A 45 -17.53 -13.38 -12.33
CA GLY A 45 -17.66 -12.86 -13.71
C GLY A 45 -17.32 -11.38 -13.91
N LYS A 46 -17.19 -10.59 -12.83
CA LYS A 46 -16.73 -9.19 -12.91
C LYS A 46 -15.20 -9.12 -12.99
N THR A 47 -14.64 -8.00 -13.43
CA THR A 47 -13.18 -7.78 -13.44
C THR A 47 -12.73 -6.83 -12.32
N ARG A 48 -11.46 -6.94 -11.92
CA ARG A 48 -10.74 -5.97 -11.06
C ARG A 48 -9.75 -5.22 -11.94
N PRO A 49 -9.89 -3.89 -12.09
CA PRO A 49 -8.82 -3.11 -12.72
C PRO A 49 -7.62 -3.06 -11.76
N LEU A 50 -6.47 -3.49 -12.25
CA LEU A 50 -5.17 -3.34 -11.59
C LEU A 50 -4.37 -2.28 -12.33
N GLY A 51 -3.78 -1.34 -11.56
CA GLY A 51 -2.82 -0.39 -12.07
C GLY A 51 -1.41 -0.95 -11.97
N LEU A 52 -0.71 -1.06 -13.10
CA LEU A 52 0.70 -1.44 -13.18
C LEU A 52 1.56 -0.19 -13.45
N PRO A 53 2.16 0.42 -12.40
CA PRO A 53 3.11 1.52 -12.57
C PRO A 53 4.43 1.04 -13.20
N THR A 54 5.25 1.99 -13.65
CA THR A 54 6.62 1.70 -14.13
C THR A 54 7.50 1.20 -12.98
N TRP A 55 8.63 0.57 -13.31
CA TRP A 55 9.53 0.07 -12.27
C TRP A 55 10.14 1.22 -11.44
N SER A 56 10.55 2.31 -12.10
CA SER A 56 11.05 3.50 -11.40
C SER A 56 10.00 4.08 -10.43
N ASP A 57 8.74 4.17 -10.85
CA ASP A 57 7.66 4.67 -9.98
C ASP A 57 7.36 3.74 -8.80
N LYS A 58 7.49 2.41 -8.99
CA LYS A 58 7.39 1.43 -7.90
C LYS A 58 8.49 1.63 -6.86
N LEU A 59 9.73 1.87 -7.31
CA LEU A 59 10.85 2.15 -6.42
C LEU A 59 10.58 3.40 -5.58
N VAL A 60 10.19 4.50 -6.22
CA VAL A 60 9.89 5.76 -5.51
C VAL A 60 8.73 5.57 -4.54
N GLY A 61 7.66 4.90 -4.97
CA GLY A 61 6.51 4.58 -4.10
C GLY A 61 6.88 3.72 -2.89
N GLU A 62 7.82 2.78 -3.05
CA GLU A 62 8.31 1.96 -1.95
C GLU A 62 9.14 2.76 -0.94
N VAL A 63 9.98 3.69 -1.39
CA VAL A 63 10.72 4.59 -0.50
C VAL A 63 9.76 5.48 0.29
N VAL A 64 8.74 6.04 -0.36
CA VAL A 64 7.69 6.82 0.31
C VAL A 64 6.94 5.96 1.33
N ARG A 65 6.62 4.70 0.99
CA ARG A 65 5.99 3.76 1.91
C ARG A 65 6.82 3.54 3.18
N LEU A 66 8.14 3.34 3.05
CA LEU A 66 9.04 3.17 4.19
C LEU A 66 9.07 4.40 5.10
N LEU A 67 9.11 5.60 4.52
CA LEU A 67 9.08 6.86 5.29
C LEU A 67 7.75 7.03 6.05
N LEU A 68 6.63 6.77 5.37
CA LEU A 68 5.31 6.87 5.98
C LEU A 68 5.10 5.80 7.06
N GLU A 69 5.58 4.58 6.83
CA GLU A 69 5.51 3.50 7.83
C GLU A 69 6.26 3.89 9.11
N ALA A 70 7.49 4.40 8.99
CA ALA A 70 8.27 4.86 10.15
C ALA A 70 7.56 5.98 10.94
N TYR A 71 6.87 6.88 10.24
CA TYR A 71 6.17 8.00 10.87
C TYR A 71 4.83 7.61 11.51
N TYR A 72 4.02 6.79 10.82
CA TYR A 72 2.65 6.51 11.25
C TYR A 72 2.53 5.29 12.16
N GLU A 73 3.49 4.35 12.14
CA GLU A 73 3.40 3.12 12.94
C GLU A 73 3.19 3.37 14.46
N PRO A 74 3.86 4.36 15.10
CA PRO A 74 3.62 4.68 16.51
C PRO A 74 2.24 5.28 16.79
N THR A 75 1.59 5.86 15.79
CA THR A 75 0.29 6.56 15.94
C THR A 75 -0.89 5.63 15.72
N PHE A 76 -0.68 4.46 15.10
CA PHE A 76 -1.78 3.54 14.81
C PHE A 76 -2.37 2.90 16.07
N SER A 77 -3.70 2.87 16.13
CA SER A 77 -4.43 2.14 17.18
C SER A 77 -4.01 0.68 17.25
N ASP A 78 -3.96 0.14 18.47
CA ASP A 78 -3.69 -1.28 18.72
C ASP A 78 -4.75 -2.24 18.15
N ARG A 79 -5.91 -1.72 17.75
CA ARG A 79 -6.97 -2.50 17.09
C ARG A 79 -6.86 -2.45 15.56
N SER A 80 -5.89 -1.71 15.03
CA SER A 80 -5.59 -1.69 13.60
C SER A 80 -4.61 -2.81 13.25
N HIS A 81 -5.01 -3.70 12.34
CA HIS A 81 -4.25 -4.89 11.96
C HIS A 81 -3.99 -5.01 10.45
N GLY A 82 -4.62 -4.17 9.62
CA GLY A 82 -4.45 -4.23 8.17
C GLY A 82 -3.18 -3.51 7.72
N PHE A 83 -2.41 -4.15 6.84
CA PHE A 83 -1.22 -3.56 6.18
C PHE A 83 -0.17 -3.01 7.15
N ARG A 84 0.05 -3.69 8.28
CA ARG A 84 1.04 -3.33 9.30
C ARG A 84 2.10 -4.42 9.47
N PRO A 85 3.35 -4.06 9.78
CA PRO A 85 4.39 -5.04 10.07
C PRO A 85 4.02 -5.85 11.32
N GLY A 86 4.18 -7.17 11.27
CA GLY A 86 3.90 -8.06 12.41
C GLY A 86 2.42 -8.21 12.80
N ARG A 87 1.49 -7.57 12.10
CA ARG A 87 0.03 -7.68 12.35
C ARG A 87 -0.69 -8.15 11.08
N GLY A 88 -1.60 -9.11 11.25
CA GLY A 88 -2.35 -9.70 10.14
C GLY A 88 -3.69 -10.27 10.57
N CYS A 89 -4.35 -11.01 9.67
CA CYS A 89 -5.70 -11.53 9.89
C CYS A 89 -5.82 -12.34 11.19
N HIS A 90 -4.84 -13.17 11.52
CA HIS A 90 -4.86 -13.97 12.75
C HIS A 90 -4.80 -13.12 14.02
N THR A 91 -4.03 -12.03 14.01
CA THR A 91 -3.97 -11.08 15.15
C THR A 91 -5.30 -10.35 15.31
N ALA A 92 -5.93 -9.94 14.20
CA ALA A 92 -7.23 -9.30 14.20
C ALA A 92 -8.33 -10.24 14.73
N SER A 93 -8.35 -11.49 14.29
CA SER A 93 -9.31 -12.50 14.77
C SER A 93 -9.13 -12.79 16.26
N ARG A 94 -7.89 -12.82 16.77
CA ARG A 94 -7.61 -13.02 18.19
C ARG A 94 -8.10 -11.85 19.04
N VAL A 95 -7.82 -10.61 18.61
CA VAL A 95 -8.32 -9.40 19.28
C VAL A 95 -9.85 -9.34 19.22
N GLY A 96 -10.45 -9.62 18.06
CA GLY A 96 -11.91 -9.67 17.91
C GLY A 96 -12.56 -10.71 18.83
N ALA A 97 -11.99 -11.92 18.92
CA ALA A 97 -12.46 -12.96 19.82
C ALA A 97 -12.31 -12.57 21.30
N PHE A 98 -11.21 -11.90 21.67
CA PHE A 98 -11.00 -11.40 23.03
C PHE A 98 -11.99 -10.30 23.40
N LEU A 99 -12.22 -9.33 22.51
CA LEU A 99 -13.18 -8.25 22.73
C LEU A 99 -14.63 -8.75 22.80
N ALA A 100 -15.01 -9.68 21.93
CA ALA A 100 -16.34 -10.29 21.94
C ALA A 100 -16.61 -11.13 23.20
N ARG A 101 -15.58 -11.72 23.81
CA ARG A 101 -15.71 -12.53 25.04
C ARG A 101 -15.67 -11.71 26.32
N ASN A 102 -14.88 -10.64 26.36
CA ASN A 102 -14.56 -9.94 27.62
C ASN A 102 -15.07 -8.49 27.70
N VAL A 103 -15.51 -7.89 26.59
CA VAL A 103 -15.81 -6.43 26.55
C VAL A 103 -17.22 -6.12 26.05
N TYR A 104 -17.82 -6.93 25.17
CA TYR A 104 -19.16 -6.67 24.62
C TYR A 104 -20.08 -7.90 24.66
N PRO A 105 -20.85 -8.15 25.74
CA PRO A 105 -22.06 -8.95 25.61
C PRO A 105 -23.11 -8.14 24.84
N ARG A 106 -23.22 -8.44 23.55
CA ARG A 106 -24.14 -7.90 22.53
C ARG A 106 -23.82 -6.55 21.90
N ASN A 107 -24.06 -6.57 20.57
CA ASN A 107 -24.20 -5.46 19.63
C ASN A 107 -22.97 -4.60 19.38
N VAL A 108 -22.26 -4.87 18.28
CA VAL A 108 -21.51 -3.80 17.61
C VAL A 108 -21.33 -4.06 16.11
N ASN A 109 -22.10 -3.30 15.32
CA ASN A 109 -21.70 -2.87 13.99
C ASN A 109 -20.68 -1.74 14.16
N GLU A 110 -19.38 -2.04 14.29
CA GLU A 110 -18.34 -1.03 14.05
C GLU A 110 -16.93 -1.62 14.08
N VAL A 111 -16.38 -1.96 12.90
CA VAL A 111 -14.93 -1.99 12.67
C VAL A 111 -14.70 -1.68 11.19
N PHE A 112 -14.33 -0.45 10.83
CA PHE A 112 -13.54 -0.08 9.63
C PHE A 112 -13.52 1.46 9.46
N SER A 113 -12.62 2.20 10.13
CA SER A 113 -12.60 3.66 9.90
C SER A 113 -11.27 4.41 10.10
N GLN A 114 -10.11 3.76 9.98
CA GLN A 114 -8.83 4.49 10.07
C GLN A 114 -8.04 4.45 8.75
N SER A 115 -8.00 3.33 8.03
CA SER A 115 -7.22 3.25 6.76
C SER A 115 -7.84 3.98 5.56
N ARG A 116 -9.14 4.29 5.56
CA ARG A 116 -9.80 5.00 4.44
C ARG A 116 -9.66 6.52 4.48
N ARG A 117 -9.32 7.10 5.63
CA ARG A 117 -9.33 8.56 5.82
C ARG A 117 -8.03 9.23 5.34
N LEU A 118 -6.91 8.51 5.37
CA LEU A 118 -5.59 8.99 4.89
C LEU A 118 -5.45 9.04 3.36
N PHE A 119 -6.15 8.18 2.62
CA PHE A 119 -6.05 8.11 1.15
C PHE A 119 -7.11 8.95 0.40
N ARG A 120 -7.99 9.64 1.12
CA ARG A 120 -9.07 10.46 0.54
C ARG A 120 -8.79 11.97 0.62
N SER A 121 -7.69 12.35 1.27
CA SER A 121 -7.24 13.74 1.47
C SER A 121 -5.94 14.06 0.70
N LEU A 122 -5.53 13.18 -0.23
CA LEU A 122 -4.51 13.41 -1.25
C LEU A 122 -5.17 13.16 -2.61
#